data_AF-A0A0N4UPR3-F1
#
_entry.id   AF-A0A0N4UPR3-F1
#
_cell.length_a   1.000
_cell.length_b   1.000
_cell.length_c   1.000
_cell.angle_alpha   90.00
_cell.angle_beta   90.00
_cell.angle_gamma   90.00
#
_symmetry.space_group_name_H-M   'P 1'
#
loop_
_entity.id
_entity.type
_entity.pdbx_description
1 polymer ?
#
loop_
_entity_poly.entity_id
_entity_poly.type
_entity_poly.pdbx_seq_one_letter_code
_entity_poly.pdbx_strand_id
1 'polypeptide(L)'
;MTVAITECHNGGVTNDQPAQGETPRRPVPSASACHDNDQNGLCNALFPNDNIANNLNPGLPYKVHQNCFAVTHSSIATKFCASTCALCCKTPQFSSCPDTASNCTIFAQNLALCTSQQLSAFALERCAKTCGLCDKPGTTTMAASNCRDERVDCARHRQFCHVHPFSSYYSIFCRKTCEFC
;
A
#
# COMPACT_ATOMS: atom_id res chain seq x y z
N MET A 1 -22.03 6.72 -7.60
CA MET A 1 -21.88 7.95 -6.76
C MET A 1 -20.50 7.96 -6.18
N THR A 2 -19.79 9.09 -6.28
CA THR A 2 -18.44 9.23 -5.69
C THR A 2 -18.49 9.96 -4.36
N VAL A 3 -17.61 9.59 -3.44
CA VAL A 3 -17.43 10.22 -2.13
C VAL A 3 -15.96 10.59 -1.95
N ALA A 4 -15.68 11.61 -1.14
CA ALA A 4 -14.31 11.86 -0.71
C ALA A 4 -13.79 10.63 0.07
N ILE A 5 -12.50 10.33 -0.06
CA ILE A 5 -11.90 9.20 0.65
C ILE A 5 -12.10 9.33 2.18
N THR A 6 -12.41 8.21 2.84
CA THR A 6 -12.64 8.15 4.29
C THR A 6 -11.50 7.47 5.04
N GLU A 7 -10.61 6.80 4.32
CA GLU A 7 -9.46 6.08 4.85
C GLU A 7 -8.19 6.46 4.08
N CYS A 8 -7.03 6.07 4.62
CA CYS A 8 -5.72 6.28 3.97
C CYS A 8 -5.48 7.74 3.55
N HIS A 9 -5.75 8.74 4.40
CA HIS A 9 -5.72 10.14 3.98
C HIS A 9 -4.88 11.04 4.89
N ASN A 10 -4.46 12.19 4.36
CA ASN A 10 -3.73 13.25 5.06
C ASN A 10 -4.55 14.03 6.11
N GLY A 11 -5.85 13.75 6.28
CA GLY A 11 -6.71 14.45 7.23
C GLY A 11 -7.29 15.78 6.70
N GLY A 12 -7.08 16.09 5.41
CA GLY A 12 -7.58 17.31 4.79
C GLY A 12 -9.10 17.41 4.71
N VAL A 13 -9.58 18.55 4.17
CA VAL A 13 -11.00 18.87 4.02
C VAL A 13 -11.64 18.10 2.87
N THR A 14 -12.94 17.81 2.99
CA THR A 14 -13.72 17.04 2.00
C THR A 14 -14.52 17.92 1.04
N ASN A 15 -14.51 19.23 1.23
CA ASN A 15 -15.29 20.18 0.44
C ASN A 15 -14.75 20.28 -0.98
N ASP A 16 -15.63 20.24 -1.98
CA ASP A 16 -15.24 20.32 -3.40
C ASP A 16 -14.51 21.61 -3.76
N GLN A 17 -14.63 22.65 -2.96
CA GLN A 17 -13.88 23.90 -3.10
C GLN A 17 -13.28 24.26 -1.73
N PRO A 18 -12.09 23.75 -1.41
CA PRO A 18 -11.37 24.15 -0.20
C PRO A 18 -11.14 25.66 -0.19
N ALA A 19 -11.31 26.30 0.97
CA ALA A 19 -10.99 27.69 1.16
C ALA A 19 -9.47 27.94 1.01
N GLN A 20 -9.07 29.19 0.77
CA GLN A 20 -7.65 29.54 0.71
C GLN A 20 -6.93 29.14 2.01
N GLY A 21 -5.91 28.30 1.90
CA GLY A 21 -5.13 27.78 3.03
C GLY A 21 -5.58 26.40 3.54
N GLU A 22 -6.74 25.90 3.13
CA GLU A 22 -7.17 24.54 3.47
C GLU A 22 -6.46 23.49 2.62
N THR A 23 -6.00 22.42 3.26
CA THR A 23 -5.41 21.28 2.53
C THR A 23 -6.53 20.32 2.14
N PRO A 24 -6.72 20.01 0.84
CA PRO A 24 -7.71 19.03 0.41
C PRO A 24 -7.36 17.63 0.90
N ARG A 25 -8.39 16.83 1.20
CA ARG A 25 -8.22 15.43 1.58
C ARG A 25 -7.66 14.63 0.41
N ARG A 26 -6.49 14.04 0.60
CA ARG A 26 -5.79 13.23 -0.42
C ARG A 26 -5.25 11.93 0.15
N PRO A 27 -5.11 10.90 -0.71
CA PRO A 27 -4.64 9.61 -0.25
C PRO A 27 -3.16 9.68 0.14
N VAL A 28 -2.83 9.04 1.27
CA VAL A 28 -1.48 8.84 1.79
C VAL A 28 -1.31 7.35 2.11
N PRO A 29 -0.44 6.63 1.37
CA PRO A 29 0.31 7.10 0.21
C PRO A 29 -0.61 7.44 -0.98
N SER A 30 -0.07 8.01 -2.06
CA SER A 30 -0.83 8.26 -3.30
C SER A 30 -1.62 7.02 -3.74
N ALA A 31 -2.78 7.20 -4.36
CA ALA A 31 -3.56 6.10 -4.93
C ALA A 31 -2.74 5.28 -5.94
N SER A 32 -1.78 5.91 -6.62
CA SER A 32 -0.87 5.25 -7.56
C SER A 32 0.34 4.56 -6.90
N ALA A 33 0.44 4.56 -5.57
CA ALA A 33 1.58 3.98 -4.85
C ALA A 33 1.54 2.44 -4.77
N CYS A 34 0.39 1.86 -5.12
CA CYS A 34 0.19 0.43 -5.32
C CYS A 34 -0.51 0.19 -6.66
N HIS A 35 -0.64 -1.06 -7.04
CA HIS A 35 -1.41 -1.45 -8.22
C HIS A 35 -2.59 -2.33 -7.81
N ASP A 36 -3.66 -2.21 -8.58
CA ASP A 36 -4.78 -3.13 -8.49
C ASP A 36 -4.37 -4.50 -9.01
N ASN A 37 -4.83 -5.55 -8.33
CA ASN A 37 -4.82 -6.91 -8.85
C ASN A 37 -6.15 -7.17 -9.57
N ASP A 38 -6.40 -6.38 -10.61
CA ASP A 38 -7.68 -6.32 -11.31
C ASP A 38 -7.79 -7.41 -12.39
N GLN A 39 -8.22 -8.59 -11.98
CA GLN A 39 -8.55 -9.66 -12.93
C GLN A 39 -9.91 -9.38 -13.58
N ASN A 40 -9.95 -9.30 -14.91
CA ASN A 40 -11.16 -9.15 -15.73
C ASN A 40 -11.93 -7.82 -15.57
N GLY A 41 -11.27 -6.73 -15.15
CA GLY A 41 -11.92 -5.41 -15.04
C GLY A 41 -12.92 -5.30 -13.89
N LEU A 42 -12.78 -6.16 -12.87
CA LEU A 42 -13.57 -6.16 -11.65
C LEU A 42 -13.59 -4.79 -10.97
N CYS A 43 -12.44 -4.11 -10.91
CA CYS A 43 -12.32 -2.84 -10.22
C CYS A 43 -13.13 -1.74 -10.89
N ASN A 44 -13.05 -1.63 -12.22
CA ASN A 44 -13.86 -0.68 -12.98
C ASN A 44 -15.35 -1.03 -12.95
N ALA A 45 -15.71 -2.31 -12.90
CA ALA A 45 -17.10 -2.75 -12.83
C ALA A 45 -17.77 -2.44 -11.48
N LEU A 46 -17.05 -2.62 -10.36
CA LEU A 46 -17.59 -2.41 -9.00
C LEU A 46 -17.38 -0.98 -8.47
N PHE A 47 -16.30 -0.33 -8.92
CA PHE A 47 -15.83 0.97 -8.43
C PHE A 47 -15.51 1.91 -9.61
N PRO A 48 -16.49 2.23 -10.46
CA PRO A 48 -16.27 3.14 -11.59
C PRO A 48 -15.73 4.49 -11.08
N ASN A 49 -14.63 4.93 -11.70
CA ASN A 49 -13.96 6.18 -11.35
C ASN A 49 -14.53 7.33 -12.18
N ASP A 50 -15.63 7.92 -11.71
CA ASP A 50 -16.33 9.00 -12.41
C ASP A 50 -15.69 10.39 -12.16
N ASN A 51 -14.70 10.50 -11.26
CA ASN A 51 -14.16 11.78 -10.77
C ASN A 51 -12.66 11.98 -11.10
N ILE A 52 -12.22 11.48 -12.26
CA ILE A 52 -10.82 11.53 -12.71
C ILE A 52 -10.26 12.97 -12.68
N ALA A 53 -11.01 13.96 -13.15
CA ALA A 53 -10.56 15.35 -13.18
C ALA A 53 -10.25 15.91 -11.78
N ASN A 54 -11.09 15.62 -10.78
CA ASN A 54 -10.84 16.04 -9.39
C ASN A 54 -9.61 15.32 -8.81
N ASN A 55 -9.48 14.03 -9.12
CA ASN A 55 -8.38 13.20 -8.64
C ASN A 55 -7.02 13.64 -9.20
N LEU A 56 -6.99 14.14 -10.44
CA LEU A 56 -5.79 14.71 -11.07
C LEU A 56 -5.44 16.11 -10.55
N ASN A 57 -6.40 16.86 -9.97
CA ASN A 57 -6.16 18.21 -9.50
C ASN A 57 -5.68 18.23 -8.04
N PRO A 58 -4.42 18.60 -7.74
CA PRO A 58 -3.86 18.63 -6.39
C PRO A 58 -4.51 19.66 -5.43
N GLY A 59 -5.41 20.52 -5.92
CA GLY A 59 -6.24 21.43 -5.13
C GLY A 59 -7.63 20.91 -4.71
N LEU A 60 -8.14 19.81 -5.27
CA LEU A 60 -9.50 19.29 -5.00
C LEU A 60 -9.51 17.94 -4.26
N PRO A 61 -10.38 17.69 -3.27
CA PRO A 61 -10.39 16.41 -2.55
C PRO A 61 -10.46 15.20 -3.47
N TYR A 62 -9.71 14.16 -3.13
CA TYR A 62 -9.70 12.90 -3.88
C TYR A 62 -10.99 12.13 -3.63
N LYS A 63 -11.65 11.72 -4.71
CA LYS A 63 -12.95 11.04 -4.69
C LYS A 63 -12.86 9.65 -5.30
N VAL A 64 -13.54 8.70 -4.67
CA VAL A 64 -13.65 7.30 -5.11
C VAL A 64 -15.12 6.88 -5.13
N HIS A 65 -15.42 5.74 -5.76
CA HIS A 65 -16.78 5.21 -5.72
C HIS A 65 -17.20 4.87 -4.28
N GLN A 66 -18.44 5.19 -3.89
CA GLN A 66 -18.93 4.94 -2.52
C GLN A 66 -18.80 3.48 -2.07
N ASN A 67 -18.87 2.54 -3.03
CA ASN A 67 -18.75 1.11 -2.73
C ASN A 67 -17.36 0.74 -2.21
N CYS A 68 -16.33 1.55 -2.43
CA CYS A 68 -14.99 1.33 -1.86
C CYS A 68 -15.03 1.19 -0.33
N PHE A 69 -16.03 1.81 0.32
CA PHE A 69 -16.23 1.77 1.77
C PHE A 69 -17.48 1.00 2.20
N ALA A 70 -18.21 0.41 1.25
CA ALA A 70 -19.36 -0.42 1.57
C ALA A 70 -18.88 -1.72 2.23
N VAL A 71 -19.50 -2.10 3.35
CA VAL A 71 -19.15 -3.33 4.09
C VAL A 71 -19.11 -4.55 3.17
N THR A 72 -20.07 -4.64 2.24
CA THR A 72 -20.21 -5.74 1.25
C THR A 72 -19.06 -5.82 0.24
N HIS A 73 -18.36 -4.72 -0.03
CA HIS A 73 -17.29 -4.66 -1.05
C HIS A 73 -15.91 -4.34 -0.47
N SER A 74 -15.81 -4.03 0.82
CA SER A 74 -14.59 -3.60 1.52
C SER A 74 -13.41 -4.55 1.31
N SER A 75 -13.66 -5.86 1.34
CA SER A 75 -12.64 -6.89 1.13
C SER A 75 -12.11 -6.89 -0.31
N ILE A 76 -12.98 -6.67 -1.30
CA ILE A 76 -12.62 -6.58 -2.71
C ILE A 76 -11.84 -5.29 -2.96
N ALA A 77 -12.35 -4.16 -2.45
CA ALA A 77 -11.71 -2.85 -2.52
C ALA A 77 -10.28 -2.90 -1.97
N THR A 78 -10.07 -3.55 -0.82
CA THR A 78 -8.75 -3.60 -0.19
C THR A 78 -7.79 -4.59 -0.86
N LYS A 79 -8.28 -5.77 -1.28
CA LYS A 79 -7.41 -6.86 -1.76
C LYS A 79 -7.10 -6.79 -3.26
N PHE A 80 -8.06 -6.34 -4.06
CA PHE A 80 -7.95 -6.35 -5.52
C PHE A 80 -7.90 -4.95 -6.12
N CYS A 81 -8.59 -3.99 -5.49
CA CYS A 81 -8.79 -2.66 -6.07
C CYS A 81 -8.20 -1.54 -5.20
N ALA A 82 -7.06 -1.81 -4.55
CA ALA A 82 -6.46 -0.90 -3.58
C ALA A 82 -6.04 0.45 -4.19
N SER A 83 -5.57 0.49 -5.43
CA SER A 83 -5.28 1.72 -6.15
C SER A 83 -6.58 2.42 -6.57
N THR A 84 -7.51 1.70 -7.21
CA THR A 84 -8.82 2.24 -7.63
C THR A 84 -9.60 2.87 -6.47
N CYS A 85 -9.57 2.24 -5.30
CA CYS A 85 -10.24 2.72 -4.08
C CYS A 85 -9.35 3.59 -3.19
N ALA A 86 -8.13 3.92 -3.61
CA ALA A 86 -7.16 4.73 -2.86
C ALA A 86 -6.86 4.18 -1.45
N LEU A 87 -6.85 2.85 -1.33
CA LEU A 87 -6.59 2.04 -0.13
C LEU A 87 -5.17 1.46 -0.10
N CYS A 88 -4.21 2.02 -0.85
CA CYS A 88 -2.83 1.53 -0.84
C CYS A 88 -2.26 1.43 0.59
N CYS A 89 -2.64 2.31 1.52
CA CYS A 89 -2.17 2.25 2.92
C CYS A 89 -2.58 0.96 3.67
N LYS A 90 -3.54 0.19 3.15
CA LYS A 90 -4.00 -1.08 3.73
C LYS A 90 -3.28 -2.29 3.16
N THR A 91 -2.65 -2.14 2.01
CA THR A 91 -1.93 -3.24 1.36
C THR A 91 -0.70 -3.65 2.18
N PRO A 92 -0.26 -4.93 2.12
CA PRO A 92 0.85 -5.41 2.93
C PRO A 92 2.14 -4.58 2.79
N GLN A 93 2.41 -4.03 1.61
CA GLN A 93 3.58 -3.18 1.36
C GLN A 93 3.58 -1.87 2.17
N PHE A 94 2.42 -1.37 2.63
CA PHE A 94 2.28 -0.14 3.42
C PHE A 94 1.74 -0.37 4.84
N SER A 95 1.30 -1.60 5.19
CA SER A 95 0.65 -1.89 6.48
C SER A 95 1.36 -2.93 7.33
N SER A 96 2.23 -3.78 6.76
CA SER A 96 2.89 -4.86 7.50
C SER A 96 4.03 -4.41 8.41
N CYS A 97 4.44 -3.13 8.35
CA CYS A 97 5.52 -2.57 9.15
C CYS A 97 5.24 -1.12 9.57
N PRO A 98 5.82 -0.63 10.68
CA PRO A 98 5.95 0.80 10.95
C PRO A 98 7.24 1.37 10.34
N ASP A 99 7.25 2.67 10.09
CA ASP A 99 8.50 3.42 9.94
C ASP A 99 9.17 3.57 11.30
N THR A 100 10.50 3.44 11.35
CA THR A 100 11.28 3.54 12.60
C THR A 100 12.05 4.86 12.70
N ALA A 101 12.22 5.60 11.59
CA ALA A 101 12.79 6.95 11.60
C ALA A 101 11.72 8.04 11.54
N SER A 102 12.00 9.19 12.15
CA SER A 102 11.10 10.35 12.19
C SER A 102 11.11 11.17 10.89
N ASN A 103 12.17 11.09 10.10
CA ASN A 103 12.39 11.88 8.88
C ASN A 103 11.90 11.17 7.61
N CYS A 104 11.02 10.17 7.71
CA CYS A 104 10.51 9.46 6.54
C CYS A 104 9.64 10.32 5.61
N THR A 105 9.18 11.49 6.08
CA THR A 105 8.44 12.47 5.27
C THR A 105 9.18 12.89 4.00
N ILE A 106 10.51 12.88 4.00
CA ILE A 106 11.34 13.17 2.82
C ILE A 106 11.06 12.17 1.68
N PHE A 107 10.87 10.89 2.02
CA PHE A 107 10.51 9.85 1.06
C PHE A 107 9.06 9.98 0.56
N ALA A 108 8.14 10.43 1.43
CA ALA A 108 6.75 10.69 1.02
C ALA A 108 6.65 11.86 0.02
N GLN A 109 7.52 12.87 0.15
CA GLN A 109 7.61 14.00 -0.77
C GLN A 109 8.32 13.64 -2.08
N ASN A 110 9.29 12.73 -2.02
CA ASN A 110 10.05 12.29 -3.18
C ASN A 110 10.24 10.77 -3.16
N LEU A 111 9.26 10.05 -3.70
CA LEU A 111 9.25 8.59 -3.77
C LEU A 111 10.44 8.01 -4.56
N ALA A 112 11.08 8.79 -5.45
CA ALA A 112 12.29 8.34 -6.15
C ALA A 112 13.46 8.08 -5.20
N LEU A 113 13.44 8.67 -3.99
CA LEU A 113 14.46 8.40 -2.97
C LEU A 113 14.35 6.97 -2.44
N CYS A 114 13.15 6.37 -2.42
CA CYS A 114 12.93 4.98 -1.97
C CYS A 114 13.68 3.96 -2.85
N THR A 115 13.90 4.28 -4.11
CA THR A 115 14.60 3.42 -5.08
C THR A 115 15.99 3.92 -5.44
N SER A 116 16.44 5.04 -4.86
CA SER A 116 17.76 5.60 -5.13
C SER A 116 18.87 4.68 -4.62
N GLN A 117 19.97 4.59 -5.36
CA GLN A 117 21.13 3.77 -4.96
C GLN A 117 21.70 4.16 -3.59
N GLN A 118 21.58 5.43 -3.20
CA GLN A 118 22.18 5.98 -1.99
C GLN A 118 21.29 5.78 -0.75
N LEU A 119 19.96 5.77 -0.91
CA LEU A 119 19.02 5.78 0.22
C LEU A 119 18.12 4.55 0.27
N SER A 120 18.09 3.67 -0.74
CA SER A 120 17.20 2.50 -0.76
C SER A 120 17.41 1.57 0.44
N ALA A 121 18.65 1.37 0.88
CA ALA A 121 18.94 0.60 2.09
C ALA A 121 18.36 1.26 3.35
N PHE A 122 18.57 2.57 3.52
CA PHE A 122 17.98 3.33 4.64
C PHE A 122 16.46 3.32 4.58
N ALA A 123 15.88 3.48 3.40
CA ALA A 123 14.44 3.44 3.17
C ALA A 123 13.87 2.07 3.57
N LEU A 124 14.51 0.98 3.17
CA LEU A 124 14.11 -0.39 3.53
C LEU A 124 14.23 -0.66 5.03
N GLU A 125 15.28 -0.16 5.69
CA GLU A 125 15.50 -0.42 7.12
C GLU A 125 14.62 0.47 8.02
N ARG A 126 14.43 1.74 7.63
CA ARG A 126 13.90 2.78 8.52
C ARG A 126 12.59 3.44 8.08
N CYS A 127 12.29 3.41 6.79
CA CYS A 127 11.13 4.08 6.18
C CYS A 127 10.32 3.15 5.28
N ALA A 128 10.32 1.85 5.62
CA ALA A 128 9.75 0.81 4.77
C ALA A 128 8.26 1.02 4.53
N LYS A 129 7.51 1.50 5.52
CA LYS A 129 6.10 1.80 5.36
C LYS A 129 5.92 2.97 4.41
N THR A 130 6.61 4.09 4.62
CA THR A 130 6.50 5.25 3.72
C THR A 130 6.85 4.89 2.28
N CYS A 131 7.82 4.01 2.08
CA CYS A 131 8.30 3.60 0.77
C CYS A 131 7.54 2.41 0.15
N GLY A 132 6.55 1.82 0.81
CA GLY A 132 5.85 0.66 0.27
C GLY A 132 6.72 -0.59 0.17
N LEU A 133 7.59 -0.81 1.17
CA LEU A 133 8.57 -1.90 1.21
C LEU A 133 8.30 -2.88 2.35
N CYS A 134 7.21 -2.76 3.11
CA CYS A 134 6.93 -3.65 4.24
C CYS A 134 6.77 -5.14 3.86
N ASP A 135 6.58 -5.46 2.58
CA ASP A 135 6.50 -6.81 2.04
C ASP A 135 7.86 -7.32 1.50
N LYS A 136 8.91 -6.51 1.56
CA LYS A 136 10.24 -6.86 1.05
C LYS A 136 11.12 -7.49 2.14
N PRO A 137 11.93 -8.50 1.78
CA PRO A 137 13.01 -8.97 2.66
C PRO A 137 13.95 -7.82 3.01
N GLY A 138 14.46 -7.81 4.25
CA GLY A 138 15.41 -6.81 4.74
C GLY A 138 14.78 -5.63 5.47
N THR A 139 13.45 -5.57 5.59
CA THR A 139 12.80 -4.66 6.54
C THR A 139 13.11 -5.12 7.96
N THR A 140 13.87 -4.33 8.72
CA THR A 140 14.18 -4.59 10.13
C THR A 140 12.98 -4.33 11.04
N THR A 141 11.82 -4.83 10.66
CA THR A 141 10.74 -5.03 11.61
C THR A 141 11.06 -6.22 12.48
N MET A 142 11.56 -5.89 13.67
CA MET A 142 11.17 -6.44 14.96
C MET A 142 10.01 -7.46 14.91
N ALA A 143 10.31 -8.64 14.40
CA ALA A 143 9.67 -9.92 14.70
C ALA A 143 10.68 -11.07 14.54
N ALA A 144 11.98 -10.80 14.66
CA ALA A 144 13.00 -11.84 14.83
C ALA A 144 12.78 -12.67 16.11
N SER A 145 11.89 -12.26 17.03
CA SER A 145 11.49 -13.10 18.16
C SER A 145 10.46 -14.17 17.81
N ASN A 146 9.73 -14.05 16.70
CA ASN A 146 8.66 -14.99 16.32
C ASN A 146 8.77 -15.51 14.89
N CYS A 147 9.94 -15.36 14.25
CA CYS A 147 10.03 -15.88 12.91
C CYS A 147 9.99 -17.40 12.88
N ARG A 148 8.91 -17.90 12.27
CA ARG A 148 8.63 -19.31 12.10
C ARG A 148 7.98 -19.51 10.75
N ASP A 149 8.10 -20.72 10.24
CA ASP A 149 7.27 -21.15 9.15
C ASP A 149 5.86 -21.44 9.68
N GLU A 150 4.83 -20.98 8.97
CA GLU A 150 3.44 -21.34 9.25
C GLU A 150 3.11 -22.75 8.72
N ARG A 151 3.92 -23.26 7.80
CA ARG A 151 3.78 -24.59 7.21
C ARG A 151 4.95 -25.50 7.61
N VAL A 152 4.66 -26.77 7.83
CA VAL A 152 5.65 -27.77 8.26
C VAL A 152 6.54 -28.29 7.11
N ASP A 153 6.10 -28.13 5.87
CA ASP A 153 6.71 -28.67 4.66
C ASP A 153 7.54 -27.64 3.89
N CYS A 154 7.80 -26.46 4.49
CA CYS A 154 8.59 -25.41 3.85
C CYS A 154 9.96 -25.89 3.37
N ALA A 155 10.63 -26.76 4.14
CA ALA A 155 11.95 -27.30 3.79
C ALA A 155 11.97 -28.00 2.42
N ARG A 156 10.86 -28.65 2.02
CA ARG A 156 10.73 -29.32 0.71
C ARG A 156 10.58 -28.32 -0.44
N HIS A 157 10.16 -27.11 -0.14
CA HIS A 157 9.75 -26.11 -1.12
C HIS A 157 10.70 -24.90 -1.20
N ARG A 158 11.90 -24.98 -0.62
CA ARG A 158 12.92 -23.91 -0.65
C ARG A 158 13.18 -23.34 -2.04
N GLN A 159 13.17 -24.20 -3.05
CA GLN A 159 13.39 -23.79 -4.44
C GLN A 159 12.34 -22.78 -4.97
N PHE A 160 11.16 -22.69 -4.35
CA PHE A 160 10.09 -21.79 -4.77
C PHE A 160 10.10 -20.44 -4.02
N CYS A 161 10.96 -20.26 -3.02
CA CYS A 161 11.05 -19.02 -2.23
C CYS A 161 11.24 -17.78 -3.12
N HIS A 162 12.06 -17.89 -4.17
CA HIS A 162 12.39 -16.78 -5.06
C HIS A 162 11.85 -16.95 -6.49
N VAL A 163 10.95 -17.90 -6.71
CA VAL A 163 10.38 -18.18 -8.03
C VAL A 163 9.00 -17.56 -8.14
N HIS A 164 8.83 -16.60 -9.04
CA HIS A 164 7.51 -16.06 -9.36
C HIS A 164 6.67 -17.11 -10.11
N PRO A 165 5.36 -17.26 -9.83
CA PRO A 165 4.53 -16.49 -8.90
C PRO A 165 4.49 -17.04 -7.47
N PHE A 166 5.18 -18.16 -7.21
CA PHE A 166 5.12 -18.88 -5.94
C PHE A 166 5.76 -18.13 -4.77
N SER A 167 6.71 -17.24 -5.05
CA SER A 167 7.42 -16.45 -4.04
C SER A 167 6.48 -15.71 -3.09
N SER A 168 5.33 -15.23 -3.58
CA SER A 168 4.32 -14.54 -2.75
C SER A 168 3.65 -15.46 -1.74
N TYR A 169 3.47 -16.75 -2.08
CA TYR A 169 2.95 -17.75 -1.14
C TYR A 169 4.01 -18.08 -0.09
N TYR A 170 5.24 -18.35 -0.53
CA TYR A 170 6.32 -18.75 0.36
C TYR A 170 6.86 -17.62 1.25
N SER A 171 6.73 -16.36 0.83
CA SER A 171 7.08 -15.20 1.67
C SER A 171 6.13 -14.97 2.84
N ILE A 172 4.91 -15.52 2.78
CA ILE A 172 3.94 -15.47 3.87
C ILE A 172 4.11 -16.70 4.77
N PHE A 173 4.08 -17.90 4.19
CA PHE A 173 3.98 -19.15 4.96
C PHE A 173 5.31 -19.78 5.35
N CYS A 174 6.41 -19.45 4.65
CA CYS A 174 7.70 -20.12 4.81
C CYS A 174 8.83 -19.12 5.07
N ARG A 175 8.51 -18.05 5.81
CA ARG A 175 9.40 -16.92 6.06
C ARG A 175 10.78 -17.33 6.56
N LYS A 176 10.83 -18.24 7.53
CA LYS A 176 12.08 -18.70 8.14
C LYS A 176 12.87 -19.57 7.18
N THR A 177 12.20 -20.52 6.54
CA THR A 177 12.84 -21.42 5.57
C THR A 177 13.40 -20.67 4.36
N CYS A 178 12.71 -19.61 3.94
CA CYS A 178 13.05 -18.76 2.80
C CYS A 178 13.89 -17.53 3.15
N GLU A 179 14.36 -17.41 4.41
CA GLU A 179 15.25 -16.33 4.85
C GLU A 179 14.67 -14.92 4.60
N PHE A 180 13.34 -14.80 4.69
CA PHE A 180 12.62 -13.51 4.67
C PHE A 180 12.60 -12.83 6.05
N CYS A 181 13.21 -13.50 7.01
CA CYS A 181 13.58 -13.12 8.36
C CYS A 181 14.77 -14.05 8.72
#